data_AF-A0A8S0S947-F1
#
_entry.id   AF-A0A8S0S947-F1
#
_cell.length_a   1.000
_cell.length_b   1.000
_cell.length_c   1.000
_cell.angle_alpha   90.00
_cell.angle_beta   90.00
_cell.angle_gamma   90.00
#
_symmetry.space_group_name_H-M   'P 1'
#
loop_
_entity.id
_entity.type
_entity.pdbx_description
1 polymer ?
#
loop_
_entity_poly.entity_id
_entity_poly.type
_entity_poly.pdbx_seq_one_letter_code
_entity_poly.pdbx_strand_id
1 'polypeptide(L)'
;MNTTFCGVFDGHGPYGHMVARKVRDALPLLLRAELGAKHDSNQSSDHENGIAEGVTHFDEFKDDEGFDSLEVEDNEKLPEMHIPIKRSILKAFKLMDKELKLHPMIDCFCSGTTAVTLIMQGQDLIIGNVGDSRAVLATRDKENALMAVQLTVDLKPNLPREAARIQKCKGRVFALQDEPEVARVWLPNSDSPGLAMARAFGDFCLKDFGLISTPDVYYHRITERDEFVILATDGVWDVLSNKEAVDIVASAPCYGTAARALVDCAMRAWRLKYPTSKMDDCAVVCIFLEHVSATGAVNAPNLQMKSPEWEQIKVLVEEDPEISNIDEAFQDALIVPSDSTKLSSEIVPVVEEVKEKLPERSLGQSKRSLAEFLSTAEDEEWSALEGVTRVNSLLSIPRFLSFDRRSASWRKWL
;
A
#
# COMPACT_ATOMS: atom_id res chain seq x y z
N MET A 1 20.62 -5.37 -8.23
CA MET A 1 19.23 -4.89 -8.32
C MET A 1 19.05 -3.80 -7.29
N ASN A 2 18.55 -2.64 -7.73
CA ASN A 2 18.36 -1.46 -6.88
C ASN A 2 17.09 -1.67 -6.03
N THR A 3 17.17 -1.38 -4.74
CA THR A 3 15.99 -1.32 -3.86
C THR A 3 15.51 0.13 -3.83
N THR A 4 14.22 0.37 -4.05
CA THR A 4 13.61 1.70 -3.99
C THR A 4 12.67 1.79 -2.80
N PHE A 5 12.75 2.89 -2.06
CA PHE A 5 11.80 3.23 -1.00
C PHE A 5 11.01 4.47 -1.40
N CYS A 6 9.70 4.42 -1.21
CA CYS A 6 8.80 5.56 -1.35
C CYS A 6 7.84 5.59 -0.17
N GLY A 7 7.33 6.77 0.18
CA GLY A 7 6.29 6.88 1.20
C GLY A 7 5.61 8.23 1.18
N VAL A 8 4.37 8.25 1.65
CA VAL A 8 3.56 9.45 1.86
C VAL A 8 3.15 9.47 3.34
N PHE A 9 3.21 10.66 3.94
CA PHE A 9 3.01 10.90 5.36
C PHE A 9 2.08 12.10 5.51
N ASP A 10 0.91 11.88 6.09
CA ASP A 10 -0.05 12.92 6.41
C ASP A 10 0.13 13.36 7.86
N GLY A 11 0.41 14.63 8.12
CA GLY A 11 0.74 15.12 9.45
C GLY A 11 -0.40 15.91 10.06
N HIS A 12 -0.85 15.54 11.25
CA HIS A 12 -1.97 16.19 11.93
C HIS A 12 -1.64 16.62 13.37
N GLY A 13 -2.50 17.49 13.91
CA GLY A 13 -2.28 18.14 15.20
C GLY A 13 -1.31 19.33 15.12
N PRO A 14 -1.06 20.02 16.25
CA PRO A 14 -0.31 21.28 16.25
C PRO A 14 1.11 21.19 15.65
N TYR A 15 1.77 20.04 15.81
CA TYR A 15 3.12 19.77 15.30
C TYR A 15 3.15 18.66 14.24
N GLY A 16 2.01 18.30 13.65
CA GLY A 16 1.90 17.20 12.68
C GLY A 16 2.89 17.30 11.53
N HIS A 17 3.05 18.49 10.96
CA HIS A 17 4.04 18.77 9.91
C HIS A 17 5.51 18.49 10.33
N MET A 18 5.85 18.67 11.62
CA MET A 18 7.18 18.32 12.15
C MET A 18 7.31 16.81 12.39
N VAL A 19 6.25 16.17 12.89
CA VAL A 19 6.19 14.72 13.09
C VAL A 19 6.33 14.00 11.74
N ALA A 20 5.51 14.37 10.74
CA ALA A 20 5.57 13.84 9.37
C ALA A 20 6.97 14.00 8.76
N ARG A 21 7.59 15.19 8.91
CA ARG A 21 8.95 15.45 8.44
C ARG A 21 9.98 14.53 9.11
N LYS A 22 9.92 14.37 10.44
CA LYS A 22 10.83 13.50 11.19
C LYS A 22 10.67 12.03 10.77
N VAL A 23 9.45 11.56 10.57
CA VAL A 23 9.18 10.19 10.08
C VAL A 23 9.71 10.01 8.67
N ARG A 24 9.42 10.95 7.75
CA ARG A 24 9.94 10.95 6.37
C ARG A 24 11.47 10.80 6.31
N ASP A 25 12.18 11.53 7.18
CA ASP A 25 13.65 11.57 7.16
C ASP A 25 14.30 10.39 7.88
N ALA A 26 13.70 9.88 8.97
CA ALA A 26 14.31 8.87 9.83
C ALA A 26 13.83 7.43 9.55
N LEU A 27 12.56 7.22 9.20
CA LEU A 27 12.00 5.88 8.97
C LEU A 27 12.76 5.08 7.89
N PRO A 28 13.18 5.67 6.76
CA PRO A 28 13.96 4.93 5.75
C PRO A 28 15.32 4.45 6.28
N LEU A 29 15.94 5.21 7.21
CA LEU A 29 17.21 4.85 7.83
C LEU A 29 17.03 3.69 8.81
N LEU A 30 15.96 3.73 9.62
CA LEU A 30 15.60 2.64 10.53
C LEU A 30 15.29 1.36 9.75
N LEU A 31 14.52 1.45 8.67
CA LEU A 31 14.26 0.33 7.76
C LEU A 31 15.56 -0.22 7.20
N ARG A 32 16.45 0.64 6.70
CA ARG A 32 17.75 0.21 6.17
C ARG A 32 18.59 -0.52 7.21
N ALA A 33 18.64 -0.03 8.45
CA ALA A 33 19.38 -0.67 9.54
C ALA A 33 18.79 -2.05 9.89
N GLU A 34 17.47 -2.16 10.02
CA GLU A 34 16.79 -3.42 10.35
C GLU A 34 16.82 -4.46 9.23
N LEU A 35 16.98 -4.01 7.98
CA LEU A 35 17.17 -4.90 6.83
C LEU A 35 18.65 -5.29 6.67
N GLY A 36 19.60 -4.48 7.16
CA GLY A 36 21.04 -4.72 7.11
C GLY A 36 21.60 -5.56 8.25
N ALA A 37 21.06 -5.47 9.46
CA ALA A 37 21.55 -6.18 10.65
C ALA A 37 21.54 -7.72 10.53
N LYS A 38 20.83 -8.26 9.53
CA LYS A 38 20.81 -9.71 9.22
C LYS A 38 21.87 -10.16 8.22
N HIS A 39 22.54 -9.24 7.54
CA HIS A 39 23.65 -9.60 6.65
C HIS A 39 24.91 -9.96 7.46
N ASP A 40 25.13 -9.29 8.59
CA ASP A 40 26.38 -9.43 9.36
C ASP A 40 26.31 -10.46 10.49
N SER A 41 25.10 -10.83 10.95
CA SER A 41 24.92 -11.87 11.99
C SER A 41 25.14 -13.31 11.52
N ASN A 42 25.37 -13.52 10.22
CA ASN A 42 25.78 -14.82 9.66
C ASN A 42 27.27 -14.88 9.24
N GLN A 43 28.06 -13.82 9.52
CA GLN A 43 29.50 -13.78 9.26
C GLN A 43 30.26 -13.09 10.40
N SER A 44 30.34 -13.72 11.57
CA SER A 44 31.45 -13.52 12.53
C SER A 44 31.24 -14.33 13.81
N SER A 45 31.78 -15.54 13.82
CA SER A 45 32.52 -16.01 15.00
C SER A 45 33.99 -15.65 14.76
N ASP A 46 34.65 -15.14 15.80
CA ASP A 46 36.10 -14.96 15.97
C ASP A 46 36.75 -13.73 15.29
N HIS A 47 36.83 -12.60 16.03
CA HIS A 47 38.05 -12.12 16.70
C HIS A 47 37.92 -10.65 17.15
N GLU A 48 38.43 -10.37 18.35
CA GLU A 48 38.46 -9.07 19.03
C GLU A 48 39.37 -8.00 18.39
N ASN A 49 39.03 -6.75 18.74
CA ASN A 49 39.84 -5.53 18.92
C ASN A 49 40.15 -4.63 17.72
N GLY A 50 39.64 -3.39 17.77
CA GLY A 50 40.14 -2.22 17.02
C GLY A 50 39.19 -1.03 17.02
N ILE A 51 39.52 0.01 17.79
CA ILE A 51 38.78 1.26 18.00
C ILE A 51 38.60 2.09 16.71
N ALA A 52 37.38 2.61 16.49
CA ALA A 52 37.16 3.88 15.78
C ALA A 52 35.85 4.53 16.28
N GLU A 53 35.98 5.78 16.73
CA GLU A 53 34.99 6.60 17.43
C GLU A 53 33.81 7.04 16.53
N GLY A 54 32.63 7.20 17.14
CA GLY A 54 31.65 8.18 16.65
C GLY A 54 30.22 7.71 16.34
N VAL A 55 29.58 6.90 17.21
CA VAL A 55 28.10 6.89 17.30
C VAL A 55 27.73 6.73 18.77
N THR A 56 26.86 7.63 19.25
CA THR A 56 26.40 7.72 20.62
C THR A 56 25.80 6.40 21.11
N HIS A 57 26.37 5.90 22.20
CA HIS A 57 25.92 4.80 23.03
C HIS A 57 24.47 5.05 23.51
N PHE A 58 23.50 4.42 22.85
CA PHE A 58 22.13 4.35 23.36
C PHE A 58 22.06 3.08 24.22
N ASP A 59 22.11 3.30 25.53
CA ASP A 59 22.15 2.26 26.56
C ASP A 59 21.08 1.18 26.33
N GLU A 60 21.49 -0.08 26.44
CA GLU A 60 20.63 -1.26 26.50
C GLU A 60 19.74 -1.16 27.75
N PHE A 61 18.59 -0.50 27.62
CA PHE A 61 17.50 -0.67 28.56
C PHE A 61 16.90 -2.06 28.36
N LYS A 62 17.24 -2.93 29.30
CA LYS A 62 16.69 -4.27 29.49
C LYS A 62 15.20 -4.31 29.20
N ASP A 63 14.83 -5.23 28.32
CA ASP A 63 13.48 -5.58 27.93
C ASP A 63 12.59 -5.78 29.16
N ASP A 64 11.54 -4.96 29.24
CA ASP A 64 10.36 -5.21 30.06
C ASP A 64 9.26 -5.74 29.13
N GLU A 65 9.06 -7.05 29.22
CA GLU A 65 7.81 -7.79 29.01
C GLU A 65 6.93 -7.34 27.82
N GLY A 66 7.05 -8.04 26.68
CA GLY A 66 6.06 -7.93 25.59
C GLY A 66 6.51 -8.39 24.21
N PHE A 67 7.69 -8.99 24.08
CA PHE A 67 8.16 -9.50 22.78
C PHE A 67 7.56 -10.87 22.41
N ASP A 68 7.08 -11.65 23.39
CA ASP A 68 6.68 -13.04 23.18
C ASP A 68 5.19 -13.26 22.88
N SER A 69 4.40 -12.20 22.73
CA SER A 69 2.96 -12.32 22.46
C SER A 69 2.44 -11.25 21.50
N LEU A 70 3.23 -10.92 20.46
CA LEU A 70 2.61 -10.57 19.19
C LEU A 70 1.97 -11.85 18.66
N GLU A 71 0.79 -12.18 19.16
CA GLU A 71 -0.14 -13.05 18.46
C GLU A 71 -0.38 -12.39 17.11
N VAL A 72 0.40 -12.83 16.12
CA VAL A 72 0.08 -12.65 14.71
C VAL A 72 -1.21 -13.45 14.56
N GLU A 73 -2.36 -12.80 14.79
CA GLU A 73 -3.63 -13.36 14.38
C GLU A 73 -3.51 -13.64 12.88
N ASP A 74 -3.57 -14.93 12.61
CA ASP A 74 -3.21 -15.60 11.38
C ASP A 74 -4.24 -15.22 10.31
N ASN A 75 -4.00 -14.11 9.61
CA ASN A 75 -4.70 -13.80 8.37
C ASN A 75 -3.69 -13.25 7.37
N GLU A 76 -3.58 -14.00 6.27
CA GLU A 76 -2.70 -13.82 5.11
C GLU A 76 -1.28 -14.37 5.26
N LYS A 77 -1.08 -15.57 4.68
CA LYS A 77 0.22 -16.23 4.51
C LYS A 77 1.08 -15.40 3.56
N LEU A 78 1.83 -14.43 4.08
CA LEU A 78 3.00 -13.95 3.35
C LEU A 78 3.90 -15.15 3.02
N PRO A 79 4.40 -15.28 1.79
CA PRO A 79 5.41 -16.27 1.45
C PRO A 79 6.54 -16.27 2.50
N GLU A 80 7.01 -17.44 2.95
CA GLU A 80 7.97 -17.57 4.06
C GLU A 80 9.22 -16.69 3.88
N MET A 81 9.62 -16.47 2.62
CA MET A 81 10.72 -15.59 2.21
C MET A 81 10.57 -14.13 2.66
N HIS A 82 9.34 -13.66 2.92
CA HIS A 82 9.03 -12.27 3.27
C HIS A 82 8.82 -12.04 4.77
N ILE A 83 8.76 -13.12 5.58
CA ILE A 83 8.67 -13.03 7.05
C ILE A 83 9.82 -12.17 7.63
N PRO A 84 11.09 -12.31 7.19
CA PRO A 84 12.17 -11.49 7.70
C PRO A 84 11.99 -9.99 7.44
N ILE A 85 11.46 -9.62 6.26
CA ILE A 85 11.22 -8.25 5.83
C ILE A 85 10.06 -7.66 6.63
N LYS A 86 8.94 -8.40 6.75
CA LYS A 86 7.80 -8.00 7.58
C LYS A 86 8.26 -7.70 9.01
N ARG A 87 9.07 -8.57 9.62
CA ARG A 87 9.63 -8.31 10.96
C ARG A 87 10.48 -7.04 11.02
N SER A 88 11.33 -6.80 10.02
CA SER A 88 12.15 -5.59 9.96
C SER A 88 11.31 -4.32 9.80
N ILE A 89 10.23 -4.36 9.01
CA ILE A 89 9.26 -3.24 8.90
C ILE A 89 8.58 -3.00 10.24
N LEU A 90 8.03 -4.04 10.88
CA LEU A 90 7.38 -3.93 12.19
C LEU A 90 8.33 -3.33 13.24
N LYS A 91 9.59 -3.77 13.25
CA LYS A 91 10.61 -3.26 14.18
C LYS A 91 11.00 -1.81 13.89
N ALA A 92 11.20 -1.45 12.62
CA ALA A 92 11.52 -0.08 12.22
C ALA A 92 10.39 0.91 12.60
N PHE A 93 9.12 0.53 12.39
CA PHE A 93 7.98 1.34 12.80
C PHE A 93 7.92 1.48 14.32
N LYS A 94 8.11 0.39 15.08
CA LYS A 94 8.18 0.47 16.55
C LYS A 94 9.30 1.40 17.03
N LEU A 95 10.48 1.32 16.43
CA LEU A 95 11.62 2.19 16.75
C LEU A 95 11.32 3.66 16.40
N MET A 96 10.68 3.92 15.26
CA MET A 96 10.30 5.27 14.83
C MET A 96 9.32 5.91 15.83
N ASP A 97 8.29 5.18 16.27
CA ASP A 97 7.35 5.68 17.27
C ASP A 97 8.03 5.91 18.62
N LYS A 98 9.01 5.07 19.01
CA LYS A 98 9.83 5.27 20.21
C LYS A 98 10.71 6.53 20.09
N GLU A 99 11.34 6.77 18.94
CA GLU A 99 12.10 8.00 18.68
C GLU A 99 11.23 9.25 18.81
N LEU A 100 10.00 9.20 18.29
CA LEU A 100 9.05 10.32 18.42
C LEU A 100 8.64 10.56 19.88
N LYS A 101 8.42 9.49 20.66
CA LYS A 101 8.06 9.59 22.09
C LYS A 101 9.15 10.28 22.92
N LEU A 102 10.41 10.04 22.56
CA LEU A 102 11.58 10.58 23.25
C LEU A 102 12.10 11.88 22.61
N HIS A 103 11.41 12.42 21.59
CA HIS A 103 11.90 13.57 20.85
C HIS A 103 11.84 14.85 21.72
N PRO A 104 12.97 15.54 21.97
CA PRO A 104 13.01 16.63 22.95
C PRO A 104 12.33 17.93 22.50
N MET A 105 12.16 18.11 21.18
CA MET A 105 11.77 19.39 20.56
C MET A 105 10.43 19.35 19.83
N ILE A 106 9.78 18.19 19.72
CA ILE A 106 8.52 18.04 18.99
C ILE A 106 7.51 17.44 19.95
N ASP A 107 6.44 18.18 20.24
CA ASP A 107 5.35 17.66 21.05
C ASP A 107 4.45 16.73 20.24
N CYS A 108 4.70 15.44 20.40
CA CYS A 108 3.96 14.34 19.79
C CYS A 108 2.78 13.86 20.65
N PHE A 109 2.42 14.55 21.74
CA PHE A 109 1.35 14.08 22.63
C PHE A 109 -0.02 14.10 21.94
N CYS A 110 -0.34 15.20 21.25
CA CYS A 110 -1.54 15.37 20.41
C CYS A 110 -1.19 15.73 18.95
N SER A 111 0.01 15.34 18.51
CA SER A 111 0.46 15.50 17.13
C SER A 111 0.91 14.15 16.62
N GLY A 112 0.56 13.84 15.37
CA GLY A 112 0.83 12.55 14.79
C GLY A 112 1.01 12.61 13.28
N THR A 113 1.24 11.44 12.69
CA THR A 113 1.25 11.30 11.24
C THR A 113 0.85 9.89 10.80
N THR A 114 0.21 9.80 9.64
CA THR A 114 0.08 8.55 8.89
C THR A 114 1.40 8.15 8.25
N ALA A 115 1.46 6.93 7.74
CA ALA A 115 2.52 6.49 6.85
C ALA A 115 2.01 5.36 5.96
N VAL A 116 1.94 5.61 4.65
CA VAL A 116 1.90 4.54 3.65
C VAL A 116 3.27 4.49 2.95
N THR A 117 3.96 3.38 3.10
CA THR A 117 5.35 3.20 2.63
C THR A 117 5.43 2.01 1.68
N LEU A 118 6.25 2.10 0.65
CA LEU A 118 6.46 1.06 -0.35
C LEU A 118 7.96 0.80 -0.53
N ILE A 119 8.35 -0.46 -0.36
CA ILE A 119 9.68 -0.98 -0.68
C ILE A 119 9.56 -1.82 -1.94
N MET A 120 10.23 -1.39 -3.00
CA MET A 120 10.32 -2.14 -4.25
C MET A 120 11.71 -2.77 -4.34
N GLN A 121 11.78 -4.10 -4.42
CA GLN A 121 13.02 -4.82 -4.68
C GLN A 121 12.83 -5.81 -5.83
N GLY A 122 13.42 -5.51 -6.99
CA GLY A 122 13.20 -6.30 -8.19
C GLY A 122 11.73 -6.26 -8.59
N GLN A 123 11.05 -7.39 -8.52
CA GLN A 123 9.62 -7.54 -8.82
C GLN A 123 8.76 -7.60 -7.54
N ASP A 124 9.34 -7.47 -6.35
CA ASP A 124 8.60 -7.54 -5.09
C ASP A 124 8.25 -6.14 -4.57
N LEU A 125 6.96 -5.92 -4.32
CA LEU A 125 6.44 -4.75 -3.60
C LEU A 125 6.04 -5.16 -2.19
N ILE A 126 6.57 -4.46 -1.20
CA ILE A 126 6.19 -4.62 0.20
C ILE A 126 5.69 -3.26 0.69
N ILE A 127 4.44 -3.22 1.16
CA ILE A 127 3.77 -1.99 1.57
C ILE A 127 3.51 -2.03 3.07
N GLY A 128 3.92 -1.01 3.81
CA GLY A 128 3.59 -0.82 5.22
C GLY A 128 2.64 0.35 5.39
N ASN A 129 1.45 0.12 5.97
CA ASN A 129 0.45 1.16 6.20
C ASN A 129 0.13 1.38 7.69
N VAL A 130 0.11 2.64 8.10
CA VAL A 130 -0.39 3.16 9.38
C VAL A 130 -1.24 4.38 9.07
N GLY A 131 -2.54 4.32 9.38
CA GLY A 131 -3.48 5.41 9.11
C GLY A 131 -4.36 5.14 7.89
N ASP A 132 -4.86 6.20 7.28
CA ASP A 132 -5.83 6.20 6.18
C ASP A 132 -5.30 6.80 4.87
N SER A 133 -4.00 7.11 4.81
CA SER A 133 -3.32 7.20 3.53
C SER A 133 -3.32 5.82 2.84
N ARG A 134 -3.36 5.81 1.50
CA ARG A 134 -3.66 4.60 0.74
C ARG A 134 -2.69 4.38 -0.44
N ALA A 135 -2.43 3.11 -0.72
CA ALA A 135 -1.74 2.64 -1.91
C ALA A 135 -2.73 1.98 -2.88
N VAL A 136 -2.66 2.36 -4.17
CA VAL A 136 -3.50 1.82 -5.25
C VAL A 136 -2.61 1.40 -6.42
N LEU A 137 -2.78 0.17 -6.89
CA LEU A 137 -2.14 -0.39 -8.08
C LEU A 137 -3.03 -0.15 -9.30
N ALA A 138 -2.45 0.36 -10.38
CA ALA A 138 -3.04 0.32 -11.71
C ALA A 138 -2.52 -0.92 -12.45
N THR A 139 -3.44 -1.80 -12.85
CA THR A 139 -3.11 -3.04 -13.54
C THR A 139 -4.11 -3.32 -14.65
N ARG A 140 -3.70 -4.07 -15.68
CA ARG A 140 -4.58 -4.47 -16.77
C ARG A 140 -5.29 -5.78 -16.46
N ASP A 141 -6.58 -5.82 -16.77
CA ASP A 141 -7.38 -7.05 -16.70
C ASP A 141 -7.13 -7.98 -17.89
N LYS A 142 -7.97 -9.02 -18.02
CA LYS A 142 -7.87 -9.98 -19.14
C LYS A 142 -8.28 -9.37 -20.49
N GLU A 143 -9.08 -8.31 -20.48
CA GLU A 143 -9.55 -7.58 -21.66
C GLU A 143 -8.64 -6.38 -21.98
N ASN A 144 -7.50 -6.28 -21.29
CA ASN A 144 -6.53 -5.20 -21.42
C ASN A 144 -7.07 -3.83 -20.98
N ALA A 145 -8.17 -3.79 -20.22
CA ALA A 145 -8.71 -2.58 -19.61
C ALA A 145 -7.93 -2.24 -18.34
N LEU A 146 -7.67 -0.94 -18.14
CA LEU A 146 -6.97 -0.45 -16.96
C LEU A 146 -7.91 -0.49 -15.75
N MET A 147 -7.49 -1.15 -14.68
CA MET A 147 -8.22 -1.29 -13.44
C MET A 147 -7.43 -0.74 -12.26
N ALA A 148 -8.15 -0.26 -11.24
CA ALA A 148 -7.60 0.16 -9.96
C ALA A 148 -7.77 -0.96 -8.92
N VAL A 149 -6.68 -1.38 -8.30
CA VAL A 149 -6.66 -2.37 -7.22
C VAL A 149 -6.09 -1.72 -5.97
N GLN A 150 -6.90 -1.59 -4.93
CA GLN A 150 -6.46 -1.03 -3.65
C GLN A 150 -5.54 -2.04 -2.94
N LEU A 151 -4.30 -1.64 -2.69
CA LEU A 151 -3.28 -2.50 -2.06
C LEU A 151 -3.32 -2.47 -0.53
N THR A 152 -3.85 -1.40 0.05
CA THR A 152 -3.90 -1.19 1.51
C THR A 152 -5.30 -0.87 1.99
N VAL A 153 -5.68 -1.37 3.16
CA VAL A 153 -6.91 -0.95 3.84
C VAL A 153 -6.65 0.33 4.65
N ASP A 154 -7.52 1.32 4.52
CA ASP A 154 -7.51 2.53 5.34
C ASP A 154 -7.89 2.17 6.76
N LEU A 155 -7.01 2.41 7.72
CA LEU A 155 -7.14 1.92 9.09
C LEU A 155 -8.06 2.83 9.91
N LYS A 156 -9.35 2.88 9.53
CA LYS A 156 -10.37 3.70 10.19
C LYS A 156 -10.84 3.08 11.52
N PRO A 157 -11.29 3.88 12.51
CA PRO A 157 -11.65 3.40 13.85
C PRO A 157 -12.81 2.40 13.91
N ASN A 158 -13.73 2.46 12.94
CA ASN A 158 -14.92 1.60 12.87
C ASN A 158 -14.65 0.23 12.25
N LEU A 159 -13.43 -0.04 11.74
CA LEU A 159 -13.08 -1.40 11.31
C LEU A 159 -13.20 -2.38 12.48
N PRO A 160 -13.83 -3.57 12.31
CA PRO A 160 -14.12 -4.46 13.43
C PRO A 160 -12.91 -4.79 14.32
N ARG A 161 -11.75 -5.10 13.71
CA ARG A 161 -10.49 -5.40 14.43
C ARG A 161 -9.97 -4.18 15.20
N GLU A 162 -10.07 -3.00 14.62
CA GLU A 162 -9.57 -1.77 15.21
C GLU A 162 -10.49 -1.30 16.35
N ALA A 163 -11.81 -1.29 16.11
CA ALA A 163 -12.83 -0.96 17.10
C ALA A 163 -12.75 -1.89 18.32
N ALA A 164 -12.61 -3.20 18.11
CA ALA A 164 -12.48 -4.17 19.20
C ALA A 164 -11.23 -3.88 20.07
N ARG A 165 -10.09 -3.56 19.43
CA ARG A 165 -8.87 -3.18 20.15
C ARG A 165 -9.07 -1.89 20.95
N ILE A 166 -9.64 -0.85 20.34
CA ILE A 166 -9.89 0.45 20.99
C ILE A 166 -10.80 0.27 22.21
N GLN A 167 -11.90 -0.46 22.06
CA GLN A 167 -12.83 -0.74 23.16
C GLN A 167 -12.18 -1.56 24.28
N LYS A 168 -11.36 -2.56 23.93
CA LYS A 168 -10.59 -3.35 24.91
C LYS A 168 -9.63 -2.47 25.73
N CYS A 169 -9.08 -1.43 25.12
CA CYS A 169 -8.25 -0.41 25.78
C CYS A 169 -9.06 0.74 26.40
N LYS A 170 -10.38 0.59 26.57
CA LYS A 170 -11.32 1.59 27.12
C LYS A 170 -11.44 2.88 26.32
N GLY A 171 -10.84 2.97 25.13
CA GLY A 171 -11.11 4.04 24.18
C GLY A 171 -12.54 3.92 23.63
N ARG A 172 -13.05 5.03 23.07
CA ARG A 172 -14.39 5.05 22.47
C ARG A 172 -14.27 5.26 20.96
N VAL A 173 -15.21 4.68 20.22
CA VAL A 173 -15.33 4.82 18.77
C VAL A 173 -16.73 5.27 18.42
N PHE A 174 -16.86 6.47 17.87
CA PHE A 174 -18.11 6.97 17.30
C PHE A 174 -17.83 8.18 16.39
N ALA A 175 -18.80 8.48 15.52
CA ALA A 175 -18.77 9.64 14.64
C ALA A 175 -19.48 10.84 15.30
N LEU A 176 -19.08 12.07 14.94
CA LEU A 176 -19.80 13.27 15.38
C LEU A 176 -21.16 13.35 14.69
N GLN A 177 -22.13 14.02 15.33
CA GLN A 177 -23.47 14.16 14.78
C GLN A 177 -23.48 14.90 13.42
N ASP A 178 -22.61 15.90 13.28
CA ASP A 178 -22.48 16.69 12.05
C ASP A 178 -21.59 16.00 10.98
N GLU A 179 -20.89 14.92 11.35
CA GLU A 179 -20.00 14.15 10.46
C GLU A 179 -20.24 12.63 10.64
N PRO A 180 -21.44 12.10 10.35
CA PRO A 180 -21.83 10.73 10.70
C PRO A 180 -21.01 9.64 9.98
N GLU A 181 -20.32 10.01 8.90
CA GLU A 181 -19.48 9.11 8.10
C GLU A 181 -18.04 9.01 8.64
N VAL A 182 -17.62 9.91 9.53
CA VAL A 182 -16.24 9.98 10.04
C VAL A 182 -16.18 9.42 11.46
N ALA A 183 -15.92 8.12 11.56
CA ALA A 183 -15.66 7.49 12.85
C ALA A 183 -14.34 7.98 13.46
N ARG A 184 -14.36 8.31 14.75
CA ARG A 184 -13.20 8.84 15.47
C ARG A 184 -12.88 8.01 16.72
N VAL A 185 -11.61 7.95 17.08
CA VAL A 185 -11.12 7.47 18.38
C VAL A 185 -11.20 8.60 19.39
N TRP A 186 -11.69 8.31 20.58
CA TRP A 186 -11.84 9.28 21.68
C TRP A 186 -11.32 8.73 23.01
N LEU A 187 -10.93 9.63 23.91
CA LEU A 187 -10.61 9.28 25.29
C LEU A 187 -11.84 8.70 26.03
N PRO A 188 -11.64 7.89 27.09
CA PRO A 188 -12.74 7.25 27.81
C PRO A 188 -13.75 8.24 28.42
N ASN A 189 -13.24 9.35 28.94
CA ASN A 189 -14.02 10.33 29.71
C ASN A 189 -14.09 11.73 29.04
N SER A 190 -13.67 11.84 27.77
CA SER A 190 -13.61 13.12 27.06
C SER A 190 -13.76 12.90 25.56
N ASP A 191 -14.58 13.70 24.90
CA ASP A 191 -14.72 13.76 23.43
C ASP A 191 -13.55 14.55 22.81
N SER A 192 -12.33 14.22 23.22
CA SER A 192 -11.09 14.82 22.70
C SER A 192 -9.86 13.95 23.05
N PRO A 193 -8.84 13.88 22.17
CA PRO A 193 -8.89 14.31 20.77
C PRO A 193 -9.71 13.31 19.95
N GLY A 194 -10.39 13.80 18.91
CA GLY A 194 -11.20 12.98 17.99
C GLY A 194 -10.43 12.58 16.74
N LEU A 195 -9.63 11.51 16.82
CA LEU A 195 -8.74 11.09 15.73
C LEU A 195 -9.48 10.20 14.71
N ALA A 196 -9.45 10.54 13.42
CA ALA A 196 -10.22 9.86 12.36
C ALA A 196 -9.61 8.53 11.86
N MET A 197 -8.55 8.05 12.53
CA MET A 197 -7.79 6.84 12.20
C MET A 197 -7.43 6.06 13.46
N ALA A 198 -7.32 4.74 13.33
CA ALA A 198 -7.05 3.82 14.43
C ALA A 198 -5.57 3.52 14.63
N ARG A 199 -4.72 3.94 13.69
CA ARG A 199 -3.27 3.79 13.75
C ARG A 199 -2.58 5.06 13.28
N ALA A 200 -1.58 5.51 14.02
CA ALA A 200 -0.76 6.68 13.70
C ALA A 200 0.59 6.57 14.41
N PHE A 201 1.60 7.24 13.86
CA PHE A 201 2.77 7.63 14.63
C PHE A 201 2.44 8.86 15.50
N GLY A 202 3.07 8.99 16.66
CA GLY A 202 2.75 10.09 17.58
C GLY A 202 1.39 9.90 18.27
N ASP A 203 0.67 10.99 18.56
CA ASP A 203 -0.60 10.98 19.32
C ASP A 203 -0.52 10.14 20.61
N PHE A 204 0.53 10.36 21.40
CA PHE A 204 0.77 9.57 22.61
C PHE A 204 -0.37 9.64 23.63
N CYS A 205 -1.22 10.66 23.57
CA CYS A 205 -2.42 10.76 24.39
C CYS A 205 -3.45 9.63 24.15
N LEU A 206 -3.44 8.99 22.98
CA LEU A 206 -4.41 7.94 22.59
C LEU A 206 -3.81 6.53 22.61
N LYS A 207 -2.49 6.36 22.81
CA LYS A 207 -1.82 5.05 22.72
C LYS A 207 -2.34 4.05 23.76
N ASP A 208 -2.56 4.51 24.98
CA ASP A 208 -3.12 3.68 26.07
C ASP A 208 -4.60 3.35 25.86
N PHE A 209 -5.24 3.98 24.87
CA PHE A 209 -6.66 3.84 24.54
C PHE A 209 -6.90 3.16 23.18
N GLY A 210 -5.87 2.45 22.68
CA GLY A 210 -5.99 1.53 21.54
C GLY A 210 -5.51 2.08 20.19
N LEU A 211 -5.00 3.31 20.14
CA LEU A 211 -4.19 3.77 19.01
C LEU A 211 -2.86 3.02 19.01
N ILE A 212 -2.41 2.53 17.85
CA ILE A 212 -1.10 1.86 17.72
C ILE A 212 -0.32 2.38 16.51
N SER A 213 1.00 2.23 16.51
CA SER A 213 1.90 2.56 15.39
C SER A 213 2.34 1.33 14.60
N THR A 214 1.82 0.15 14.93
CA THR A 214 2.14 -1.10 14.22
C THR A 214 1.50 -1.09 12.83
N PRO A 215 2.29 -1.20 11.75
CA PRO A 215 1.76 -1.18 10.40
C PRO A 215 1.05 -2.50 10.07
N ASP A 216 0.02 -2.41 9.22
CA ASP A 216 -0.34 -3.56 8.39
C ASP A 216 0.65 -3.65 7.23
N VAL A 217 1.10 -4.87 6.92
CA VAL A 217 2.11 -5.13 5.91
C VAL A 217 1.52 -5.99 4.80
N TYR A 218 1.54 -5.45 3.58
CA TYR A 218 0.99 -6.04 2.36
C TYR A 218 2.13 -6.43 1.42
N TYR A 219 1.85 -7.40 0.55
CA TYR A 219 2.80 -7.88 -0.45
C TYR A 219 2.12 -7.99 -1.82
N HIS A 220 2.82 -7.55 -2.86
CA HIS A 220 2.42 -7.75 -4.25
C HIS A 220 3.63 -8.12 -5.10
N ARG A 221 3.46 -9.12 -5.97
CA ARG A 221 4.47 -9.49 -6.98
C ARG A 221 4.13 -8.79 -8.28
N ILE A 222 5.01 -7.90 -8.73
CA ILE A 222 4.87 -7.18 -10.00
C ILE A 222 4.76 -8.18 -11.15
N THR A 223 3.74 -7.95 -11.98
CA THR A 223 3.46 -8.69 -13.21
C THR A 223 3.61 -7.78 -14.42
N GLU A 224 3.60 -8.36 -15.62
CA GLU A 224 3.64 -7.60 -16.88
C GLU A 224 2.36 -6.77 -17.14
N ARG A 225 1.31 -6.95 -16.32
CA ARG A 225 0.05 -6.19 -16.44
C ARG A 225 0.05 -4.94 -15.55
N ASP A 226 0.96 -4.88 -14.59
CA ASP A 226 1.01 -3.82 -13.59
C ASP A 226 1.73 -2.60 -14.15
N GLU A 227 1.04 -1.47 -14.26
CA GLU A 227 1.60 -0.28 -14.92
C GLU A 227 2.23 0.69 -13.93
N PHE A 228 1.51 1.02 -12.85
CA PHE A 228 2.00 1.97 -11.85
C PHE A 228 1.30 1.81 -10.51
N VAL A 229 1.92 2.33 -9.45
CA VAL A 229 1.35 2.42 -8.10
C VAL A 229 1.22 3.89 -7.70
N ILE A 230 0.08 4.24 -7.11
CA ILE A 230 -0.20 5.55 -6.51
C ILE A 230 -0.16 5.40 -4.99
N LEU A 231 0.66 6.21 -4.32
CA LEU A 231 0.56 6.45 -2.88
C LEU A 231 0.02 7.87 -2.68
N ALA A 232 -1.01 8.05 -1.86
CA ALA A 232 -1.49 9.40 -1.55
C ALA A 232 -2.13 9.52 -0.16
N THR A 233 -2.25 10.77 0.32
CA THR A 233 -3.01 11.15 1.53
C THR A 233 -4.52 11.12 1.27
N ASP A 234 -5.31 11.12 2.34
CA ASP A 234 -6.78 11.18 2.27
C ASP A 234 -7.29 12.49 1.64
N GLY A 235 -6.50 13.57 1.67
CA GLY A 235 -6.71 14.76 0.84
C GLY A 235 -6.94 14.45 -0.65
N VAL A 236 -6.46 13.31 -1.17
CA VAL A 236 -6.84 12.80 -2.51
C VAL A 236 -8.03 11.84 -2.43
N TRP A 237 -7.98 10.86 -1.53
CA TRP A 237 -8.93 9.74 -1.51
C TRP A 237 -10.33 10.09 -1.01
N ASP A 238 -10.48 11.18 -0.25
CA ASP A 238 -11.79 11.68 0.22
C ASP A 238 -12.60 12.35 -0.90
N VAL A 239 -11.92 12.76 -1.98
CA VAL A 239 -12.55 13.49 -3.09
C VAL A 239 -12.45 12.79 -4.43
N LEU A 240 -11.55 11.82 -4.60
CA LEU A 240 -11.41 11.01 -5.81
C LEU A 240 -11.47 9.52 -5.48
N SER A 241 -12.25 8.78 -6.28
CA SER A 241 -12.25 7.32 -6.24
C SER A 241 -10.92 6.74 -6.75
N ASN A 242 -10.65 5.48 -6.38
CA ASN A 242 -9.47 4.75 -6.86
C ASN A 242 -9.41 4.73 -8.40
N LYS A 243 -10.56 4.52 -9.05
CA LYS A 243 -10.65 4.50 -10.51
C LYS A 243 -10.35 5.87 -11.12
N GLU A 244 -10.94 6.94 -10.61
CA GLU A 244 -10.68 8.30 -11.10
C GLU A 244 -9.19 8.66 -10.98
N ALA A 245 -8.57 8.33 -9.84
CA ALA A 245 -7.14 8.59 -9.63
C ALA A 245 -6.26 7.86 -10.66
N VAL A 246 -6.56 6.58 -10.92
CA VAL A 246 -5.86 5.78 -11.94
C VAL A 246 -6.08 6.35 -13.35
N ASP A 247 -7.32 6.70 -13.70
CA ASP A 247 -7.64 7.29 -15.01
C ASP A 247 -6.90 8.63 -15.22
N ILE A 248 -6.82 9.47 -14.19
CA ILE A 248 -6.10 10.76 -14.23
C ILE A 248 -4.60 10.54 -14.45
N VAL A 249 -3.98 9.64 -13.69
CA VAL A 249 -2.55 9.34 -13.79
C VAL A 249 -2.22 8.74 -15.14
N ALA A 250 -3.05 7.83 -15.66
CA ALA A 250 -2.89 7.23 -16.98
C ALA A 250 -3.08 8.24 -18.13
N SER A 251 -3.89 9.27 -17.92
CA SER A 251 -4.15 10.32 -18.92
C SER A 251 -3.12 11.46 -18.89
N ALA A 252 -2.15 11.41 -17.97
CA ALA A 252 -1.13 12.45 -17.85
C ALA A 252 -0.21 12.47 -19.08
N PRO A 253 0.18 13.65 -19.60
CA PRO A 253 1.04 13.74 -20.80
C PRO A 253 2.41 13.06 -20.65
N CYS A 254 2.94 13.01 -19.43
CA CYS A 254 4.18 12.32 -19.10
C CYS A 254 4.25 11.96 -17.62
N TYR A 255 5.13 11.02 -17.26
CA TYR A 255 5.27 10.54 -15.88
C TYR A 255 5.56 11.66 -14.87
N GLY A 256 6.36 12.66 -15.25
CA GLY A 256 6.70 13.79 -14.38
C GLY A 256 5.53 14.72 -14.05
N THR A 257 4.46 14.71 -14.84
CA THR A 257 3.27 15.56 -14.61
C THR A 257 2.10 14.80 -13.97
N ALA A 258 2.20 13.47 -13.84
CA ALA A 258 1.10 12.62 -13.38
C ALA A 258 0.66 12.92 -11.94
N ALA A 259 1.61 13.00 -11.00
CA ALA A 259 1.30 13.30 -9.60
C ALA A 259 0.67 14.70 -9.46
N ARG A 260 1.18 15.69 -10.21
CA ARG A 260 0.62 17.05 -10.25
C ARG A 260 -0.80 17.06 -10.81
N ALA A 261 -1.04 16.36 -11.92
CA ALA A 261 -2.38 16.26 -12.51
C ALA A 261 -3.39 15.66 -11.51
N LEU A 262 -2.98 14.65 -10.74
CA LEU A 262 -3.81 14.07 -9.69
C LEU A 262 -4.13 15.06 -8.57
N VAL A 263 -3.12 15.79 -8.07
CA VAL A 263 -3.32 16.84 -7.06
C VAL A 263 -4.24 17.95 -7.57
N ASP A 264 -4.03 18.45 -8.78
CA ASP A 264 -4.85 19.51 -9.40
C ASP A 264 -6.32 19.06 -9.58
N CYS A 265 -6.54 17.79 -9.89
CA CYS A 265 -7.88 17.19 -9.94
C CYS A 265 -8.52 17.08 -8.55
N ALA A 266 -7.78 16.61 -7.53
CA ALA A 266 -8.26 16.51 -6.15
C ALA A 266 -8.65 17.89 -5.61
N MET A 267 -7.81 18.90 -5.79
CA MET A 267 -8.09 20.28 -5.37
C MET A 267 -9.37 20.85 -6.01
N ARG A 268 -9.62 20.54 -7.29
CA ARG A 268 -10.87 20.91 -7.96
C ARG A 268 -12.07 20.15 -7.39
N ALA A 269 -11.92 18.86 -7.12
CA ALA A 269 -12.96 18.05 -6.52
C ALA A 269 -13.35 18.55 -5.12
N TRP A 270 -12.38 18.96 -4.29
CA TRP A 270 -12.64 19.61 -3.00
C TRP A 270 -13.50 20.87 -3.15
N ARG A 271 -13.13 21.79 -4.06
CA ARG A 271 -13.87 23.04 -4.28
C ARG A 271 -15.32 22.80 -4.75
N LEU A 272 -15.56 21.70 -5.45
CA LEU A 272 -16.89 21.34 -5.98
C LEU A 272 -17.74 20.59 -4.94
N LYS A 273 -17.16 19.62 -4.24
CA LYS A 273 -17.87 18.79 -3.24
C LYS A 273 -18.09 19.53 -1.92
N TYR A 274 -17.11 20.32 -1.50
CA TYR A 274 -17.07 21.00 -0.21
C TYR A 274 -16.70 22.49 -0.35
N PRO A 275 -17.54 23.30 -1.01
CA PRO A 275 -17.21 24.68 -1.39
C PRO A 275 -16.95 25.63 -0.20
N THR A 276 -17.45 25.28 0.98
CA THR A 276 -17.30 26.06 2.21
C THR A 276 -16.25 25.49 3.17
N SER A 277 -15.70 24.31 2.87
CA SER A 277 -14.70 23.65 3.72
C SER A 277 -13.29 24.06 3.30
N LYS A 278 -12.36 24.01 4.27
CA LYS A 278 -10.95 24.09 3.94
C LYS A 278 -10.54 22.84 3.16
N MET A 279 -9.80 23.02 2.08
CA MET A 279 -9.20 21.90 1.36
C MET A 279 -8.11 21.27 2.23
N ASP A 280 -8.01 19.96 2.18
CA ASP A 280 -6.94 19.24 2.86
C ASP A 280 -5.62 19.27 2.07
N ASP A 281 -4.53 18.91 2.75
CA ASP A 281 -3.22 18.77 2.13
C ASP A 281 -3.19 17.53 1.22
N CYS A 282 -2.88 17.74 -0.07
CA CYS A 282 -2.84 16.68 -1.07
C CYS A 282 -1.39 16.30 -1.39
N ALA A 283 -0.93 15.11 -0.97
CA ALA A 283 0.37 14.58 -1.35
C ALA A 283 0.24 13.27 -2.12
N VAL A 284 1.00 13.15 -3.23
CA VAL A 284 0.94 12.02 -4.16
C VAL A 284 2.34 11.59 -4.57
N VAL A 285 2.57 10.28 -4.63
CA VAL A 285 3.71 9.66 -5.32
C VAL A 285 3.19 8.65 -6.33
N CYS A 286 3.61 8.79 -7.60
CA CYS A 286 3.34 7.82 -8.67
C CYS A 286 4.61 7.04 -9.00
N ILE A 287 4.54 5.71 -8.94
CA ILE A 287 5.66 4.81 -9.23
C ILE A 287 5.31 4.03 -10.50
N PHE A 288 5.90 4.41 -11.62
CA PHE A 288 5.72 3.70 -12.90
C PHE A 288 6.63 2.47 -12.93
N LEU A 289 6.06 1.31 -13.26
CA LEU A 289 6.74 0.02 -13.24
C LEU A 289 7.33 -0.26 -14.63
N GLU A 290 8.64 -0.45 -14.70
CA GLU A 290 9.29 -0.79 -15.96
C GLU A 290 9.08 -2.27 -16.29
N HIS A 291 8.50 -2.54 -17.46
CA HIS A 291 8.48 -3.87 -18.03
C HIS A 291 9.82 -4.13 -18.74
N VAL A 292 10.63 -5.05 -18.22
CA VAL A 292 11.75 -5.57 -18.98
C VAL A 292 11.18 -6.49 -20.06
N SER A 293 10.94 -5.94 -21.25
CA SER A 293 10.65 -6.75 -22.43
C SER A 293 11.79 -7.74 -22.63
N ALA A 294 11.47 -9.03 -22.63
CA ALA A 294 12.41 -10.10 -22.98
C ALA A 294 12.70 -10.07 -24.49
N THR A 295 13.36 -9.02 -24.97
CA THR A 295 13.83 -8.91 -26.36
C THR A 295 15.33 -8.63 -26.36
N GLY A 296 16.08 -9.68 -26.05
CA GLY A 296 17.54 -9.72 -26.11
C GLY A 296 18.04 -11.09 -26.59
N ALA A 297 17.30 -11.75 -27.47
CA ALA A 297 17.81 -12.90 -28.22
C ALA A 297 18.41 -12.38 -29.54
N VAL A 298 19.73 -12.47 -29.62
CA VAL A 298 20.57 -12.07 -30.74
C VAL A 298 20.12 -12.76 -32.03
N ASN A 299 19.93 -11.96 -33.09
CA ASN A 299 19.73 -12.43 -34.46
C ASN A 299 20.92 -13.28 -34.92
N ALA A 300 20.69 -14.56 -35.23
CA ALA A 300 21.53 -15.37 -36.11
C ALA A 300 20.70 -15.77 -37.35
N PRO A 301 21.26 -15.71 -38.57
CA PRO A 301 20.47 -15.81 -39.80
C PRO A 301 20.29 -17.26 -40.31
N ASN A 302 19.28 -17.42 -41.19
CA ASN A 302 18.92 -18.58 -42.03
C ASN A 302 18.13 -19.71 -41.32
N LEU A 303 17.09 -20.34 -41.89
CA LEU A 303 16.75 -20.67 -43.28
C LEU A 303 15.21 -20.74 -43.46
N GLN A 304 14.74 -20.45 -44.68
CA GLN A 304 13.39 -20.76 -45.16
C GLN A 304 13.06 -22.25 -45.03
N MET A 305 11.88 -22.58 -44.49
CA MET A 305 11.16 -23.79 -44.85
C MET A 305 9.64 -23.55 -44.78
N LYS A 306 8.97 -24.06 -45.82
CA LYS A 306 7.58 -23.81 -46.21
C LYS A 306 6.56 -24.35 -45.20
N SER A 307 5.40 -23.69 -45.15
CA SER A 307 4.16 -24.17 -44.53
C SER A 307 3.61 -25.43 -45.22
N PRO A 308 2.91 -26.31 -44.49
CA PRO A 308 1.85 -27.11 -45.06
C PRO A 308 0.47 -26.70 -44.54
N GLU A 309 -0.46 -26.68 -45.49
CA GLU A 309 -1.90 -26.50 -45.38
C GLU A 309 -2.55 -27.59 -44.51
N TRP A 310 -3.64 -27.27 -43.82
CA TRP A 310 -4.51 -28.25 -43.16
C TRP A 310 -5.72 -28.53 -44.05
N GLU A 311 -5.80 -29.74 -44.60
CA GLU A 311 -6.99 -30.28 -45.25
C GLU A 311 -7.96 -30.89 -44.22
N GLN A 312 -9.24 -30.64 -44.45
CA GLN A 312 -10.39 -31.17 -43.71
C GLN A 312 -10.59 -32.68 -43.99
N ILE A 313 -10.87 -33.47 -42.95
CA ILE A 313 -11.47 -34.80 -43.11
C ILE A 313 -12.76 -34.89 -42.29
N LYS A 314 -13.87 -35.04 -43.02
CA LYS A 314 -15.18 -35.53 -42.57
C LYS A 314 -15.14 -37.06 -42.46
N VAL A 315 -15.75 -37.64 -41.43
CA VAL A 315 -16.35 -38.98 -41.50
C VAL A 315 -17.70 -38.99 -40.76
N LEU A 316 -18.67 -39.63 -41.39
CA LEU A 316 -20.10 -39.73 -41.08
C LEU A 316 -20.42 -40.95 -40.19
N VAL A 317 -21.34 -40.69 -39.24
CA VAL A 317 -22.49 -41.45 -38.70
C VAL A 317 -22.71 -42.92 -39.09
N GLU A 318 -23.13 -43.74 -38.12
CA GLU A 318 -24.25 -44.69 -38.23
C GLU A 318 -25.02 -44.80 -36.88
N GLU A 319 -26.36 -44.77 -36.96
CA GLU A 319 -27.41 -44.77 -35.90
C GLU A 319 -27.86 -46.24 -35.59
N ASP A 320 -28.21 -46.67 -34.37
CA ASP A 320 -29.51 -46.62 -33.62
C ASP A 320 -29.95 -48.08 -33.27
N PRO A 321 -31.03 -48.42 -32.51
CA PRO A 321 -31.83 -47.67 -31.49
C PRO A 321 -32.30 -48.53 -30.25
N GLU A 322 -33.22 -47.95 -29.45
CA GLU A 322 -34.28 -48.56 -28.59
C GLU A 322 -33.94 -48.97 -27.12
N ILE A 323 -34.69 -48.67 -26.03
CA ILE A 323 -36.16 -48.47 -25.79
C ILE A 323 -36.45 -47.75 -24.42
N SER A 324 -37.51 -46.92 -24.43
CA SER A 324 -38.55 -46.52 -23.43
C SER A 324 -38.29 -45.93 -22.02
N ASN A 325 -38.70 -44.66 -21.87
CA ASN A 325 -39.67 -44.03 -20.93
C ASN A 325 -40.20 -44.79 -19.69
N ILE A 326 -40.37 -44.06 -18.56
CA ILE A 326 -41.66 -43.78 -17.85
C ILE A 326 -41.46 -42.60 -16.85
N ASP A 327 -42.58 -41.90 -16.61
CA ASP A 327 -42.84 -40.55 -16.10
C ASP A 327 -42.62 -40.21 -14.60
N GLU A 328 -42.44 -38.89 -14.40
CA GLU A 328 -42.96 -37.94 -13.41
C GLU A 328 -43.59 -38.40 -12.06
N ALA A 329 -43.19 -37.75 -10.95
CA ALA A 329 -44.00 -36.71 -10.25
C ALA A 329 -43.42 -36.25 -8.89
N PHE A 330 -43.68 -34.97 -8.60
CA PHE A 330 -43.45 -34.11 -7.43
C PHE A 330 -43.56 -34.75 -6.02
N GLN A 331 -42.80 -34.25 -5.02
CA GLN A 331 -43.26 -33.26 -4.01
C GLN A 331 -42.32 -33.12 -2.79
N ASP A 332 -41.99 -31.86 -2.46
CA ASP A 332 -41.64 -31.22 -1.18
C ASP A 332 -40.90 -31.93 -0.01
N ALA A 333 -39.81 -31.24 0.37
CA ALA A 333 -39.49 -30.71 1.71
C ALA A 333 -38.59 -31.45 2.71
N LEU A 334 -37.59 -30.67 3.16
CA LEU A 334 -37.07 -30.52 4.53
C LEU A 334 -36.09 -31.59 5.08
N ILE A 335 -34.79 -31.25 5.16
CA ILE A 335 -34.03 -30.91 6.40
C ILE A 335 -32.52 -30.82 6.10
N VAL A 336 -31.92 -29.71 6.55
CA VAL A 336 -30.49 -29.32 6.50
C VAL A 336 -29.73 -29.95 7.68
N PRO A 337 -28.43 -30.33 7.53
CA PRO A 337 -27.39 -29.50 8.15
C PRO A 337 -26.09 -29.35 7.33
N SER A 338 -25.66 -28.08 7.25
CA SER A 338 -24.30 -27.55 7.29
C SER A 338 -23.15 -28.41 6.74
N ASP A 339 -22.55 -27.94 5.64
CA ASP A 339 -21.15 -28.23 5.34
C ASP A 339 -20.39 -26.94 4.99
N SER A 340 -19.23 -26.81 5.60
CA SER A 340 -18.34 -25.66 5.58
C SER A 340 -17.34 -25.81 4.44
N THR A 341 -17.51 -25.06 3.35
CA THR A 341 -16.51 -24.99 2.27
C THR A 341 -15.71 -23.70 2.36
N LYS A 342 -14.45 -23.87 2.76
CA LYS A 342 -13.36 -22.88 2.70
C LYS A 342 -13.17 -22.39 1.26
N LEU A 343 -13.35 -21.09 1.03
CA LEU A 343 -12.95 -20.41 -0.20
C LEU A 343 -11.58 -19.75 0.04
N SER A 344 -10.60 -20.10 -0.79
CA SER A 344 -9.29 -19.44 -0.87
C SER A 344 -9.43 -18.08 -1.57
N SER A 345 -9.01 -17.00 -0.94
CA SER A 345 -8.96 -15.67 -1.56
C SER A 345 -7.58 -15.37 -2.11
N GLU A 346 -7.41 -15.63 -3.41
CA GLU A 346 -6.63 -14.77 -4.30
C GLU A 346 -7.20 -13.33 -4.18
N ILE A 347 -6.40 -12.28 -4.41
CA ILE A 347 -6.91 -10.89 -4.36
C ILE A 347 -8.09 -10.77 -5.32
N VAL A 348 -9.32 -10.83 -4.80
CA VAL A 348 -10.53 -10.73 -5.61
C VAL A 348 -10.91 -9.25 -5.68
N PRO A 349 -11.17 -8.70 -6.87
CA PRO A 349 -11.66 -7.34 -7.00
C PRO A 349 -12.94 -7.14 -6.17
N VAL A 350 -12.92 -6.15 -5.29
CA VAL A 350 -14.13 -5.69 -4.59
C VAL A 350 -14.96 -4.91 -5.62
N VAL A 351 -16.11 -5.46 -6.00
CA VAL A 351 -17.06 -4.78 -6.90
C VAL A 351 -17.86 -3.79 -6.06
N GLU A 352 -17.73 -2.50 -6.35
CA GLU A 352 -18.60 -1.46 -5.77
C GLU A 352 -20.03 -1.59 -6.34
N GLU A 353 -21.03 -1.64 -5.46
CA GLU A 353 -22.44 -1.58 -5.86
C GLU A 353 -22.81 -0.16 -6.31
N VAL A 354 -23.06 0.01 -7.61
CA VAL A 354 -23.59 1.25 -8.18
C VAL A 354 -25.09 1.35 -7.88
N LYS A 355 -25.49 2.27 -7.01
CA LYS A 355 -26.89 2.72 -6.93
C LYS A 355 -27.17 3.69 -8.08
N GLU A 356 -27.94 3.25 -9.05
CA GLU A 356 -28.44 4.10 -10.14
C GLU A 356 -29.25 5.29 -9.60
N LYS A 357 -28.83 6.51 -9.95
CA LYS A 357 -29.69 7.71 -9.94
C LYS A 357 -29.68 8.32 -11.34
N LEU A 358 -30.89 8.50 -11.87
CA LEU A 358 -31.19 9.03 -13.20
C LEU A 358 -30.68 10.49 -13.37
N PRO A 359 -30.36 10.92 -14.61
CA PRO A 359 -29.63 12.16 -14.86
C PRO A 359 -30.56 13.37 -15.03
N GLU A 360 -30.25 14.48 -14.35
CA GLU A 360 -30.78 15.81 -14.70
C GLU A 360 -29.84 16.55 -15.66
N ARG A 361 -30.46 17.29 -16.59
CA ARG A 361 -29.88 17.86 -17.81
C ARG A 361 -28.98 19.09 -17.57
N SER A 362 -27.75 18.97 -18.08
CA SER A 362 -26.93 19.95 -18.84
C SER A 362 -26.74 21.39 -18.34
N LEU A 363 -25.47 21.74 -18.04
CA LEU A 363 -24.87 23.01 -18.44
C LEU A 363 -23.50 22.74 -19.12
N GLY A 364 -23.23 23.47 -20.20
CA GLY A 364 -22.23 23.14 -21.23
C GLY A 364 -20.79 22.94 -20.75
N GLN A 365 -20.20 21.80 -21.13
CA GLN A 365 -18.78 21.51 -20.97
C GLN A 365 -17.98 22.11 -22.13
N SER A 366 -17.09 23.04 -21.82
CA SER A 366 -15.98 23.41 -22.69
C SER A 366 -14.99 22.24 -22.72
N LYS A 367 -14.85 21.58 -23.88
CA LYS A 367 -13.88 20.51 -24.11
C LYS A 367 -12.48 21.10 -24.32
N ARG A 368 -11.80 21.46 -23.25
CA ARG A 368 -10.34 21.67 -23.27
C ARG A 368 -9.65 20.38 -22.85
N SER A 369 -8.59 20.00 -23.55
CA SER A 369 -7.82 18.80 -23.22
C SER A 369 -7.00 19.01 -21.94
N LEU A 370 -6.77 17.95 -21.15
CA LEU A 370 -5.94 18.01 -19.93
C LEU A 370 -4.54 18.59 -20.23
N ALA A 371 -4.00 18.30 -21.43
CA ALA A 371 -2.73 18.83 -21.91
C ALA A 371 -2.74 20.36 -22.11
N GLU A 372 -3.84 20.92 -22.65
CA GLU A 372 -3.97 22.38 -22.81
C GLU A 372 -4.11 23.08 -21.44
N PHE A 373 -4.76 22.44 -20.45
CA PHE A 373 -4.90 23.01 -19.11
C PHE A 373 -3.58 23.14 -18.36
N LEU A 374 -2.70 22.16 -18.46
CA LEU A 374 -1.37 22.19 -17.81
C LEU A 374 -0.45 23.25 -18.43
N SER A 375 -0.70 23.67 -19.68
CA SER A 375 0.09 24.69 -20.38
C SER A 375 -0.27 26.14 -20.06
N THR A 376 -1.42 26.38 -19.39
CA THR A 376 -1.94 27.74 -19.13
C THR A 376 -1.73 28.24 -17.69
N ALA A 377 -1.05 27.47 -16.83
CA ALA A 377 -0.67 27.95 -15.51
C ALA A 377 0.57 28.83 -15.65
N GLU A 378 0.40 30.14 -15.64
CA GLU A 378 1.49 31.10 -15.45
C GLU A 378 2.25 30.76 -14.15
N ASP A 379 3.57 30.86 -14.21
CA ASP A 379 4.52 30.56 -13.15
C ASP A 379 4.32 31.47 -11.93
N GLU A 380 3.34 31.15 -11.09
CA GLU A 380 3.33 31.60 -9.69
C GLU A 380 4.21 30.65 -8.87
N GLU A 381 5.25 31.23 -8.28
CA GLU A 381 6.25 30.59 -7.43
C GLU A 381 5.58 30.07 -6.14
N TRP A 382 5.09 28.83 -6.17
CA TRP A 382 4.54 28.15 -4.99
C TRP A 382 5.67 27.63 -4.10
N SER A 383 5.91 28.28 -2.96
CA SER A 383 6.64 27.69 -1.83
C SER A 383 5.67 26.95 -0.91
N ALA A 384 5.63 25.63 -1.07
CA ALA A 384 5.16 24.70 -0.04
C ALA A 384 6.37 23.92 0.51
N LEU A 385 7.48 24.60 0.87
CA LEU A 385 8.75 23.97 1.29
C LEU A 385 9.03 22.62 0.58
N GLU A 386 9.27 22.71 -0.72
CA GLU A 386 9.96 21.71 -1.56
C GLU A 386 9.24 20.36 -1.74
N GLY A 387 8.12 20.39 -2.45
CA GLY A 387 7.69 19.32 -3.36
C GLY A 387 8.62 19.15 -4.57
N VAL A 388 9.93 19.10 -4.33
CA VAL A 388 10.95 18.79 -5.34
C VAL A 388 11.55 17.44 -4.98
N THR A 389 11.32 16.47 -5.86
CA THR A 389 12.19 15.31 -6.03
C THR A 389 13.65 15.77 -6.00
N ARG A 390 14.36 15.58 -4.89
CA ARG A 390 15.81 15.38 -5.00
C ARG A 390 16.01 14.05 -5.68
N VAL A 391 16.11 14.12 -7.00
CA VAL A 391 16.84 13.17 -7.83
C VAL A 391 18.05 12.70 -7.02
N ASN A 392 18.08 11.41 -6.67
CA ASN A 392 19.13 10.74 -5.90
C ASN A 392 19.21 10.99 -4.39
N SER A 393 18.14 10.72 -3.64
CA SER A 393 18.32 10.04 -2.34
C SER A 393 18.28 8.52 -2.55
N LEU A 394 19.25 8.00 -3.32
CA LEU A 394 19.45 6.55 -3.45
C LEU A 394 19.97 6.00 -2.11
N LEU A 395 19.07 5.82 -1.15
CA LEU A 395 19.34 4.98 0.00
C LEU A 395 19.36 3.53 -0.51
N SER A 396 20.57 3.03 -0.74
CA SER A 396 20.78 1.61 -1.08
C SER A 396 20.43 0.76 0.15
N ILE A 397 19.21 0.25 0.18
CA ILE A 397 18.78 -0.73 1.17
C ILE A 397 19.43 -2.09 0.82
N PRO A 398 19.97 -2.83 1.82
CA PRO A 398 20.58 -4.14 1.62
C PRO A 398 19.69 -5.11 0.82
N ARG A 399 20.33 -5.94 -0.01
CA ARG A 399 19.66 -6.92 -0.86
C ARG A 399 19.13 -8.09 -0.03
N PHE A 400 17.94 -8.60 -0.34
CA PHE A 400 17.49 -9.89 0.18
C PHE A 400 18.05 -10.99 -0.73
N LEU A 401 18.91 -11.86 -0.19
CA LEU A 401 19.27 -13.09 -0.87
C LEU A 401 18.21 -14.13 -0.56
N SER A 402 17.48 -14.58 -1.59
CA SER A 402 16.78 -15.85 -1.52
C SER A 402 17.83 -16.95 -1.39
N PHE A 403 17.63 -17.86 -0.43
CA PHE A 403 18.45 -19.06 -0.28
C PHE A 403 18.42 -19.85 -1.59
N ASP A 404 19.48 -19.75 -2.39
CA ASP A 404 19.64 -20.63 -3.54
C ASP A 404 20.16 -21.98 -3.04
N ARG A 405 19.26 -22.96 -2.96
CA ARG A 405 19.60 -24.36 -2.79
C ARG A 405 20.35 -24.83 -4.03
N ARG A 406 21.68 -24.80 -4.02
CA ARG A 406 22.49 -25.64 -4.93
C ARG A 406 23.86 -25.99 -4.35
N SER A 407 23.95 -27.27 -4.00
CA SER A 407 25.09 -28.20 -4.09
C SER A 407 26.45 -27.76 -3.57
N ALA A 408 26.88 -28.50 -2.54
CA ALA A 408 28.27 -28.68 -2.17
C ALA A 408 29.18 -28.96 -3.37
N SER A 409 30.35 -28.32 -3.39
CA SER A 409 31.61 -28.93 -3.84
C SER A 409 32.76 -28.05 -3.38
N TRP A 410 33.36 -28.45 -2.25
CA TRP A 410 34.67 -27.98 -1.84
C TRP A 410 35.72 -28.39 -2.86
N ARG A 411 36.47 -27.44 -3.43
CA ARG A 411 37.86 -27.68 -3.87
C ARG A 411 38.74 -26.48 -3.57
N LYS A 412 39.66 -26.70 -2.63
CA LYS A 412 40.91 -25.97 -2.41
C LYS A 412 41.80 -26.09 -3.66
N TRP A 413 42.43 -24.99 -4.05
CA TRP A 413 43.81 -24.89 -4.57
C TRP A 413 44.30 -23.51 -4.11
N LEU A 414 45.19 -23.48 -3.10
CA LEU A 414 46.63 -23.22 -3.20
C LEU A 414 46.96 -21.83 -3.75
#